data_AF-A0A892ZJE8-F1
#
_entry.id   AF-A0A892ZJE8-F1
#
_cell.length_a   1.000
_cell.length_b   1.000
_cell.length_c   1.000
_cell.angle_alpha   90.00
_cell.angle_beta   90.00
_cell.angle_gamma   90.00
#
_symmetry.space_group_name_H-M   'P 1'
#
loop_
_entity.id
_entity.type
_entity.pdbx_description
1 polymer ?
#
loop_
_entity_poly.entity_id
_entity_poly.type
_entity_poly.pdbx_seq_one_letter_code
_entity_poly.pdbx_strand_id
1 'polypeptide(L)'
;MQQAAAIAIAAWVLTACGSTAAPSATPIKTVEVAKLPPVAAELLTAHPKPAAPASGSPQHLLAHAAVYGAWCGKQALQLQGWQVWYRSGGRDE
;
A
#
# COMPACT_ATOMS: atom_id res chain seq x y z
N MET A 1 15.82 -22.79 59.44
CA MET A 1 16.34 -22.69 58.05
C MET A 1 15.32 -21.98 57.14
N GLN A 2 14.94 -20.72 57.43
CA GLN A 2 13.88 -20.01 56.68
C GLN A 2 14.31 -18.67 56.08
N GLN A 3 15.47 -18.13 56.47
CA GLN A 3 15.94 -16.83 55.96
C GLN A 3 16.80 -16.93 54.70
N ALA A 4 17.35 -18.10 54.37
CA ALA A 4 18.16 -18.29 53.17
C ALA A 4 17.33 -18.37 51.87
N ALA A 5 16.09 -18.88 51.96
CA ALA A 5 15.22 -19.05 50.79
C ALA A 5 14.62 -17.72 50.30
N ALA A 6 14.31 -16.79 51.21
CA ALA A 6 13.70 -15.50 50.87
C ALA A 6 14.69 -14.56 50.13
N ILE A 7 15.98 -14.64 50.45
CA ILE A 7 17.03 -13.81 49.83
C ILE A 7 17.32 -14.27 48.39
N ALA A 8 17.23 -15.58 48.13
CA ALA A 8 17.46 -16.12 46.79
C ALA A 8 16.39 -15.67 45.79
N ILE A 9 15.12 -15.51 46.19
CA ILE A 9 14.02 -15.19 45.26
C ILE A 9 14.05 -13.71 44.84
N ALA A 10 14.44 -12.79 45.73
CA ALA A 10 14.51 -11.36 45.42
C ALA A 10 15.62 -11.01 44.39
N ALA A 11 16.70 -11.78 44.37
CA ALA A 11 17.81 -11.56 43.45
C ALA A 11 17.50 -11.97 41.99
N TRP A 12 16.64 -12.97 41.78
CA TRP A 12 16.28 -13.44 40.43
C TRP A 12 15.28 -12.54 39.69
N VAL A 13 14.51 -11.71 40.41
CA VAL A 13 13.55 -10.79 39.78
C VAL A 13 14.24 -9.56 39.17
N LEU A 14 15.41 -9.15 39.69
CA LEU A 14 16.12 -7.96 39.20
C LEU A 14 17.03 -8.23 38.00
N THR A 15 17.47 -9.48 37.79
CA THR A 15 18.34 -9.84 36.65
C THR A 15 17.56 -10.20 35.39
N ALA A 16 16.25 -10.47 35.49
CA ALA A 16 15.42 -10.85 34.33
C ALA A 16 14.95 -9.66 33.46
N CYS A 17 14.81 -8.45 34.02
CA CYS A 17 14.33 -7.27 33.28
C CYS A 17 15.43 -6.32 32.77
N GLY A 18 16.71 -6.61 33.04
CA GLY A 18 17.82 -5.75 32.61
C GLY A 18 18.31 -6.00 31.16
N SER A 19 17.92 -7.10 30.52
CA SER A 19 18.47 -7.48 29.20
C SER A 19 17.81 -6.77 28.00
N THR A 20 16.70 -6.07 28.21
CA THR A 20 15.99 -5.29 27.18
C THR A 20 16.53 -3.87 27.00
N ALA A 21 17.46 -3.42 27.85
CA ALA A 21 18.13 -2.13 27.70
C ALA A 21 19.33 -2.17 26.74
N ALA A 22 19.78 -3.36 26.32
CA ALA A 22 20.79 -3.48 25.29
C ALA A 22 20.17 -3.06 23.94
N PRO A 23 20.68 -2.01 23.27
CA PRO A 23 20.23 -1.69 21.93
C PRO A 23 20.46 -2.93 21.05
N SER A 24 19.49 -3.26 20.20
CA SER A 24 19.59 -4.35 19.24
C SER A 24 20.90 -4.21 18.47
N ALA A 25 21.86 -5.10 18.73
CA ALA A 25 23.20 -5.08 18.13
C ALA A 25 23.22 -5.62 16.68
N THR A 26 22.05 -5.88 16.11
CA THR A 26 21.91 -6.21 14.69
C THR A 26 22.13 -4.93 13.87
N PRO A 27 23.10 -4.91 12.95
CA PRO A 27 23.24 -3.80 12.02
C PRO A 27 21.91 -3.59 11.27
N ILE A 28 21.31 -2.41 11.44
CA ILE A 28 20.13 -2.02 10.67
C ILE A 28 20.59 -1.85 9.23
N LYS A 29 20.24 -2.80 8.37
CA LYS A 29 20.47 -2.68 6.94
C LYS A 29 19.55 -1.59 6.39
N THR A 30 20.12 -0.45 6.00
CA THR A 30 19.41 0.54 5.20
C THR A 30 19.21 -0.04 3.82
N VAL A 31 17.95 -0.27 3.44
CA VAL A 31 17.59 -0.62 2.05
C VAL A 31 17.43 0.67 1.28
N GLU A 32 18.10 0.76 0.14
CA GLU A 32 17.99 1.91 -0.75
C GLU A 32 16.54 2.01 -1.26
N VAL A 33 15.93 3.19 -1.11
CA VAL A 33 14.56 3.42 -1.57
C VAL A 33 14.57 3.39 -3.09
N ALA A 34 13.89 2.39 -3.68
CA ALA A 34 13.73 2.30 -5.12
C ALA A 34 13.16 3.61 -5.68
N LYS A 35 13.91 4.28 -6.56
CA LYS A 35 13.49 5.54 -7.17
C LYS A 35 12.54 5.24 -8.32
N LEU A 36 11.25 5.42 -8.07
CA LEU A 36 10.24 5.28 -9.12
C LEU A 36 10.38 6.40 -10.17
N PRO A 37 10.12 6.09 -11.46
CA PRO A 37 10.08 7.12 -12.49
C PRO A 37 8.92 8.10 -12.22
N PRO A 38 9.02 9.36 -12.65
CA PRO A 38 7.94 10.33 -12.48
C PRO A 38 6.65 9.84 -13.16
N VAL A 39 5.52 9.97 -12.48
CA VAL A 39 4.19 9.57 -12.99
C VAL A 39 3.57 10.75 -13.74
N ALA A 40 3.06 10.51 -14.93
CA ALA A 40 2.33 11.52 -15.71
C ALA A 40 0.97 11.85 -15.06
N ALA A 41 0.56 13.12 -15.08
CA ALA A 41 -0.65 13.60 -14.39
C ALA A 41 -1.95 12.94 -14.93
N GLU A 42 -1.96 12.59 -16.20
CA GLU A 42 -3.05 11.90 -16.88
C GLU A 42 -3.32 10.51 -16.28
N LEU A 43 -2.28 9.84 -15.76
CA LEU A 43 -2.40 8.54 -15.07
C LEU A 43 -3.04 8.64 -13.70
N LEU A 44 -2.96 9.82 -13.09
CA LEU A 44 -3.54 10.14 -11.78
C LEU A 44 -4.92 10.79 -11.90
N THR A 45 -5.39 11.05 -13.12
CA THR A 45 -6.65 11.74 -13.36
C THR A 45 -7.83 10.87 -12.93
N ALA A 46 -8.68 11.37 -12.03
CA ALA A 46 -9.89 10.68 -11.65
C ALA A 46 -10.94 10.75 -12.76
N HIS A 47 -11.45 9.60 -13.19
CA HIS A 47 -12.61 9.52 -14.08
C HIS A 47 -13.81 8.98 -13.31
N PRO A 48 -14.75 9.84 -12.86
CA PRO A 48 -15.87 9.40 -12.06
C PRO A 48 -16.74 8.43 -12.85
N LYS A 49 -17.14 7.34 -12.20
CA LYS A 49 -18.07 6.37 -12.79
C LYS A 49 -19.41 7.06 -13.08
N PRO A 50 -20.01 6.85 -14.26
CA PRO A 50 -21.35 7.36 -14.54
C PRO A 50 -22.36 6.86 -13.52
N ALA A 51 -23.33 7.71 -13.16
CA ALA A 51 -24.44 7.32 -12.32
C ALA A 51 -25.28 6.23 -13.00
N ALA A 52 -26.02 5.47 -12.20
CA ALA A 52 -26.97 4.48 -12.71
C ALA A 52 -27.97 5.12 -13.69
N PRO A 53 -28.51 4.35 -14.66
CA PRO A 53 -29.52 4.86 -15.57
C PRO A 53 -30.76 5.35 -14.80
N ALA A 54 -31.39 6.42 -15.29
CA ALA A 54 -32.53 7.05 -14.62
C ALA A 54 -33.74 6.09 -14.48
N SER A 55 -33.88 5.12 -15.38
CA SER A 55 -34.80 3.99 -15.23
C SER A 55 -34.35 2.80 -16.08
N GLY A 56 -35.08 1.69 -15.98
CA GLY A 56 -34.90 0.52 -16.84
C GLY A 56 -35.53 0.64 -18.24
N SER A 57 -36.02 1.81 -18.64
CA SER A 57 -36.59 1.97 -19.98
C SER A 57 -35.50 1.79 -21.06
N PRO A 58 -35.84 1.22 -22.24
CA PRO A 58 -34.86 1.04 -23.31
C PRO A 58 -34.10 2.32 -23.66
N GLN A 59 -34.80 3.47 -23.68
CA GLN A 59 -34.21 4.76 -24.01
C GLN A 59 -33.14 5.17 -22.97
N HIS A 60 -33.44 5.04 -21.68
CA HIS A 60 -32.47 5.38 -20.62
C HIS A 60 -31.29 4.41 -20.60
N LEU A 61 -31.52 3.13 -20.84
CA LEU A 61 -30.46 2.13 -20.92
C LEU A 61 -29.51 2.39 -22.10
N LEU A 62 -30.05 2.71 -23.27
CA LEU A 62 -29.23 3.02 -24.46
C LEU A 62 -28.40 4.29 -24.27
N ALA A 63 -29.00 5.35 -23.71
CA ALA A 63 -28.27 6.58 -23.40
C ALA A 63 -27.14 6.34 -22.38
N HIS A 64 -27.43 5.59 -21.32
CA HIS A 64 -26.42 5.23 -20.32
C HIS A 64 -25.31 4.36 -20.91
N ALA A 65 -25.62 3.41 -21.79
CA ALA A 65 -24.62 2.53 -22.40
C ALA A 65 -23.55 3.32 -23.18
N ALA A 66 -23.94 4.37 -23.91
CA ALA A 66 -22.99 5.24 -24.62
C ALA A 66 -22.04 5.96 -23.65
N VAL A 67 -22.58 6.55 -22.57
CA VAL A 67 -21.79 7.26 -21.55
C VAL A 67 -20.88 6.30 -20.78
N TYR A 68 -21.40 5.14 -20.40
CA TYR A 68 -20.66 4.10 -19.70
C TYR A 68 -19.53 3.53 -20.55
N GLY A 69 -19.79 3.26 -21.83
CA GLY A 69 -18.77 2.81 -22.78
C GLY A 69 -17.63 3.82 -22.93
N ALA A 70 -17.95 5.12 -23.03
CA ALA A 70 -16.93 6.17 -23.07
C ALA A 70 -16.09 6.23 -21.78
N TRP A 71 -16.71 6.03 -20.62
CA TRP A 71 -15.98 5.91 -19.35
C TRP A 71 -15.05 4.70 -19.32
N CYS A 72 -15.52 3.52 -19.77
CA CYS A 72 -14.67 2.33 -19.90
C CYS A 72 -13.47 2.57 -20.81
N GLY A 73 -13.64 3.31 -21.91
CA GLY A 73 -12.55 3.68 -22.81
C GLY A 73 -11.47 4.51 -22.12
N LYS A 74 -11.86 5.51 -21.31
CA LYS A 74 -10.92 6.32 -20.51
C LYS A 74 -10.16 5.46 -19.51
N GLN A 75 -10.86 4.56 -18.80
CA GLN A 75 -10.24 3.63 -17.85
C GLN A 75 -9.23 2.69 -18.53
N ALA A 76 -9.58 2.16 -19.70
CA ALA A 76 -8.69 1.28 -20.46
C ALA A 76 -7.41 2.00 -20.91
N LEU A 77 -7.53 3.24 -21.39
CA LEU A 77 -6.36 4.06 -21.76
C LEU A 77 -5.47 4.36 -20.55
N GLN A 78 -6.06 4.71 -19.41
CA GLN A 78 -5.31 4.96 -18.17
C GLN A 78 -4.57 3.70 -17.71
N LEU A 79 -5.21 2.52 -17.76
CA LEU A 79 -4.57 1.25 -17.43
C LEU A 79 -3.39 0.94 -18.37
N GLN A 80 -3.55 1.16 -19.68
CA GLN A 80 -2.45 0.99 -20.65
C GLN A 80 -1.30 1.93 -20.32
N GLY A 81 -1.59 3.19 -19.99
CA GLY A 81 -0.60 4.16 -19.58
C GLY A 81 0.18 3.74 -18.33
N TRP A 82 -0.49 3.18 -17.32
CA TRP A 82 0.18 2.60 -16.13
C TRP A 82 1.11 1.44 -16.48
N GLN A 83 0.70 0.56 -17.39
CA GLN A 83 1.56 -0.55 -17.84
C GLN A 83 2.79 -0.04 -18.60
N VAL A 84 2.63 0.99 -19.44
CA VAL A 84 3.75 1.62 -20.15
C VAL A 84 4.71 2.28 -19.18
N TRP A 85 4.19 3.05 -18.21
CA TRP A 85 5.00 3.68 -17.17
C TRP A 85 5.80 2.64 -16.37
N TYR A 86 5.14 1.55 -15.92
CA TYR A 86 5.81 0.47 -15.19
C TYR A 86 6.95 -0.16 -16.00
N ARG A 87 6.71 -0.46 -17.29
CA ARG A 87 7.74 -0.99 -18.19
C ARG A 87 8.86 0.00 -18.49
N SER A 88 8.59 1.30 -18.42
CA SER A 88 9.62 2.33 -18.66
C SER A 88 10.59 2.47 -17.50
N GLY A 89 10.16 2.19 -16.27
CA GLY A 89 11.00 2.23 -15.07
C GLY A 89 11.93 1.02 -14.89
N GLY A 90 11.64 -0.10 -15.55
CA GLY A 90 12.44 -1.34 -15.46
C GLY A 90 13.54 -1.47 -16.51
N ARG A 91 13.98 -0.37 -17.14
CA ARG A 91 15.03 -0.37 -18.19
C ARG A 91 16.34 0.28 -17.76
N ASP A 92 16.41 0.78 -16.52
CA ASP A 92 17.58 1.42 -15.94
C ASP A 92 18.24 0.57 -14.82
N GLU A 93 17.84 -0.70 -14.68
CA GLU A 93 18.52 -1.76 -13.89
C GLU A 93 19.29 -2.71 -14.82
#